data_AF-A0A4R9LTB6-F1
#
_entry.id   AF-A0A4R9LTB6-F1
#
_cell.length_a   1.000
_cell.length_b   1.000
_cell.length_c   1.000
_cell.angle_alpha   90.00
_cell.angle_beta   90.00
_cell.angle_gamma   90.00
#
_symmetry.space_group_name_H-M   'P 1'
#
loop_
_entity.id
_entity.type
_entity.pdbx_description
1 polymer ?
#
loop_
_entity_poly.entity_id
_entity_poly.type
_entity_poly.pdbx_seq_one_letter_code
_entity_poly.pdbx_strand_id
1 'polypeptide(L)'
;MLSGATFLLDYIVFEKLYFLFPNEMEWDTSPWYNFEKKRRNIKSENYGNQVLIAGSSVALYSALPEEMNERANGAFHADFYSHVAMAPSDLYYYKENLSSLKPKLVVYLVNFADFQWEYVEFQNGKLQFDKTKWLLEFADRYPAKTFYPTSYLSEYFSDLDRKRLSKLAGKSLFYVSRYRSFFWDPIDAFVENHFRSGRSFHQYEGSLPREGIWAKGWTLGQATMVCETGNKQDDSVFIPKANTRIEFSVFNKAQMASLVSRKEVLFPKSGWATIDWQELGVKSSGFYLKMRILQGINTAKEVDLYRTGLDYPVGIRLSHYFCKTPVYNDRSYSRKSYFDESRFQRMSSAEYDKDYFQRMLENAEHRKELHRLRLVHSKKKEVNNLSFESWPEVDRVLQLSAYFKEKNIPFLVVFSPENPIEASLYSKGKWFFGLKNYLKTGLDKNGHELYDRTNYIPDKRFFFDPHHLTYEGASYFQSDLNAIILANSKTR
;
A
#
# COMPACT_ATOMS: atom_id res chain seq x y z
N MET A 1 26.19 0.48 -36.77
CA MET A 1 25.31 -0.70 -36.69
C MET A 1 25.31 -1.35 -35.30
N LEU A 2 26.46 -1.55 -34.63
CA LEU A 2 26.51 -2.16 -33.28
C LEU A 2 25.73 -1.40 -32.20
N SER A 3 25.80 -0.06 -32.16
CA SER A 3 25.11 0.74 -31.14
C SER A 3 23.59 0.66 -31.22
N GLY A 4 23.03 0.72 -32.43
CA GLY A 4 21.59 0.57 -32.66
C GLY A 4 21.07 -0.81 -32.26
N ALA A 5 21.83 -1.87 -32.53
CA ALA A 5 21.48 -3.22 -32.10
C ALA A 5 21.44 -3.36 -30.58
N THR A 6 22.39 -2.74 -29.85
CA THR A 6 22.38 -2.75 -28.37
C THR A 6 21.16 -2.04 -27.81
N PHE A 7 20.80 -0.84 -28.32
CA PHE A 7 19.61 -0.12 -27.85
C PHE A 7 18.32 -0.89 -28.15
N LEU A 8 18.24 -1.52 -29.33
CA LEU A 8 17.09 -2.34 -29.70
C LEU A 8 16.96 -3.57 -28.80
N LEU A 9 18.07 -4.26 -28.52
CA LEU A 9 18.08 -5.43 -27.63
C LEU A 9 17.70 -5.04 -26.21
N ASP A 10 18.25 -3.95 -25.68
CA ASP A 10 17.91 -3.40 -24.37
C ASP A 10 16.40 -3.10 -24.25
N TYR A 11 15.83 -2.44 -25.26
CA TYR A 11 14.39 -2.21 -25.34
C TYR A 11 13.59 -3.53 -25.39
N ILE A 12 13.92 -4.45 -26.29
CA ILE A 12 13.16 -5.70 -26.41
C ILE A 12 13.20 -6.50 -25.10
N VAL A 13 14.37 -6.66 -24.49
CA VAL A 13 14.52 -7.46 -23.27
C VAL A 13 13.87 -6.78 -22.07
N PHE A 14 14.24 -5.54 -21.75
CA PHE A 14 13.88 -4.91 -20.48
C PHE A 14 12.56 -4.14 -20.53
N GLU A 15 12.16 -3.64 -21.70
CA GLU A 15 10.94 -2.85 -21.86
C GLU A 15 9.75 -3.68 -22.38
N LYS A 16 10.00 -4.72 -23.18
CA LYS A 16 8.93 -5.59 -23.71
C LYS A 16 8.82 -6.92 -23.00
N LEU A 17 9.86 -7.75 -23.05
CA LEU A 17 9.78 -9.13 -22.56
C LEU A 17 9.71 -9.24 -21.04
N TYR A 18 10.48 -8.41 -20.32
CA TYR A 18 10.52 -8.44 -18.86
C TYR A 18 9.14 -8.28 -18.20
N PHE A 19 8.31 -7.39 -18.73
CA PHE A 19 6.94 -7.18 -18.24
C PHE A 19 5.92 -8.18 -18.81
N LEU A 20 6.35 -9.24 -19.52
CA LEU A 20 5.50 -10.41 -19.79
C LEU A 20 5.59 -11.45 -18.68
N PHE A 21 6.63 -11.40 -17.83
CA PHE A 21 6.80 -12.33 -16.72
C PHE A 21 5.60 -12.28 -15.75
N PRO A 22 5.13 -13.43 -15.21
CA PRO A 22 4.04 -13.47 -14.24
C PRO A 22 4.36 -12.61 -13.02
N ASN A 23 3.37 -11.83 -12.57
CA ASN A 23 3.49 -11.11 -11.32
C ASN A 23 2.77 -11.92 -10.24
N GLU A 24 3.51 -12.60 -9.39
CA GLU A 24 2.96 -13.36 -8.26
C GLU A 24 3.26 -12.70 -6.91
N MET A 25 3.73 -11.45 -6.97
CA MET A 25 4.13 -10.67 -5.80
C MET A 25 2.96 -9.90 -5.21
N GLU A 26 2.97 -9.81 -3.89
CA GLU A 26 2.21 -8.82 -3.15
C GLU A 26 2.81 -7.43 -3.35
N TRP A 27 2.03 -6.39 -3.00
CA TRP A 27 2.45 -5.01 -3.21
C TRP A 27 3.83 -4.71 -2.60
N ASP A 28 4.01 -5.07 -1.34
CA ASP A 28 5.16 -4.69 -0.51
C ASP A 28 6.46 -5.36 -0.95
N THR A 29 6.38 -6.42 -1.76
CA THR A 29 7.53 -7.19 -2.23
C THR A 29 8.31 -6.42 -3.30
N SER A 30 7.63 -5.76 -4.24
CA SER A 30 8.26 -4.91 -5.25
C SER A 30 7.33 -3.78 -5.73
N PRO A 31 7.13 -2.72 -4.94
CA PRO A 31 6.14 -1.67 -5.21
C PRO A 31 6.35 -0.99 -6.58
N TRP A 32 7.60 -0.92 -7.04
CA TRP A 32 7.94 -0.26 -8.29
C TRP A 32 7.72 -1.14 -9.53
N TYR A 33 8.06 -2.43 -9.47
CA TYR A 33 7.71 -3.37 -10.54
C TYR A 33 6.19 -3.49 -10.66
N ASN A 34 5.53 -3.64 -9.51
CA ASN A 34 4.08 -3.76 -9.40
C ASN A 34 3.35 -2.56 -10.02
N PHE A 35 3.80 -1.34 -9.70
CA PHE A 35 3.26 -0.13 -10.31
C PHE A 35 3.41 -0.12 -11.83
N GLU A 36 4.61 -0.43 -12.33
CA GLU A 36 4.89 -0.38 -13.76
C GLU A 36 4.14 -1.47 -14.53
N LYS A 37 4.07 -2.68 -13.98
CA LYS A 37 3.31 -3.80 -14.53
C LYS A 37 1.82 -3.46 -14.57
N LYS A 38 1.25 -2.93 -13.49
CA LYS A 38 -0.16 -2.51 -13.43
C LYS A 38 -0.44 -1.41 -14.44
N ARG A 39 0.36 -0.34 -14.46
CA ARG A 39 0.26 0.77 -15.41
C ARG A 39 0.17 0.30 -16.86
N ARG A 40 0.96 -0.71 -17.25
CA ARG A 40 0.96 -1.30 -18.60
C ARG A 40 -0.27 -2.16 -18.89
N ASN A 41 -0.84 -2.76 -17.85
CA ASN A 41 -1.95 -3.71 -17.95
C ASN A 41 -3.34 -3.06 -17.80
N ILE A 42 -3.41 -1.78 -17.43
CA ILE A 42 -4.66 -1.02 -17.48
C ILE A 42 -5.10 -0.95 -18.96
N LYS A 43 -6.16 -1.68 -19.29
CA LYS A 43 -6.76 -1.70 -20.63
C LYS A 43 -8.15 -1.08 -20.57
N SER A 44 -8.27 0.18 -20.98
CA SER A 44 -9.56 0.89 -21.00
C SER A 44 -10.59 0.27 -21.94
N GLU A 45 -10.14 -0.43 -22.98
CA GLU A 45 -11.01 -1.14 -23.93
C GLU A 45 -11.82 -2.27 -23.26
N ASN A 46 -11.39 -2.77 -22.10
CA ASN A 46 -12.08 -3.85 -21.39
C ASN A 46 -13.27 -3.34 -20.56
N TYR A 47 -13.29 -2.05 -20.20
CA TYR A 47 -14.29 -1.47 -19.29
C TYR A 47 -14.70 -0.08 -19.76
N GLY A 48 -15.85 0.03 -20.44
CA GLY A 48 -16.33 1.31 -21.01
C GLY A 48 -16.48 2.47 -20.00
N ASN A 49 -16.55 2.17 -18.70
CA ASN A 49 -16.63 3.12 -17.59
C ASN A 49 -15.43 3.03 -16.64
N GLN A 50 -14.20 3.05 -17.17
CA GLN A 50 -12.99 2.97 -16.35
C GLN A 50 -12.72 4.27 -15.55
N VAL A 51 -12.47 4.12 -14.25
CA VAL A 51 -12.08 5.17 -13.32
C VAL A 51 -10.67 4.87 -12.82
N LEU A 52 -9.77 5.85 -12.90
CA LEU A 52 -8.40 5.69 -12.40
C LEU A 52 -8.24 6.40 -11.07
N ILE A 53 -7.91 5.64 -10.03
CA ILE A 53 -7.65 6.16 -8.69
C ILE A 53 -6.13 6.33 -8.55
N ALA A 54 -5.69 7.58 -8.45
CA ALA A 54 -4.30 7.98 -8.27
C ALA A 54 -4.07 8.56 -6.88
N GLY A 55 -2.84 8.52 -6.39
CA GLY A 55 -2.51 9.00 -5.04
C GLY A 55 -1.29 8.36 -4.42
N SER A 56 -0.81 8.96 -3.34
CA SER A 56 0.34 8.51 -2.53
C SER A 56 -0.02 7.43 -1.50
N SER A 57 -1.29 7.36 -1.12
CA SER A 57 -1.81 6.55 -0.02
C SER A 57 -2.54 5.30 -0.49
N VAL A 58 -2.27 4.84 -1.71
CA VAL A 58 -3.16 3.87 -2.36
C VAL A 58 -2.46 2.80 -3.18
N ALA A 59 -1.39 2.30 -2.62
CA ALA A 59 -1.22 0.86 -2.65
C ALA A 59 -1.87 0.26 -1.42
N LEU A 60 -3.20 0.16 -1.49
CA LEU A 60 -4.07 -0.51 -0.54
C LEU A 60 -4.51 0.26 0.71
N TYR A 61 -3.91 1.40 1.08
CA TYR A 61 -4.23 2.01 2.38
C TYR A 61 -5.54 2.78 2.43
N SER A 62 -5.83 3.70 1.49
CA SER A 62 -7.07 4.51 1.54
C SER A 62 -8.21 4.02 0.66
N ALA A 63 -7.96 3.09 -0.28
CA ALA A 63 -8.99 2.50 -1.12
C ALA A 63 -8.68 1.02 -1.41
N LEU A 64 -9.73 0.29 -1.74
CA LEU A 64 -9.87 -1.13 -2.01
C LEU A 64 -10.67 -1.32 -3.33
N PRO A 65 -10.04 -1.35 -4.52
CA PRO A 65 -10.74 -1.32 -5.80
C PRO A 65 -11.61 -2.54 -6.05
N GLU A 66 -11.18 -3.71 -5.57
CA GLU A 66 -11.98 -4.94 -5.62
C GLU A 66 -13.33 -4.70 -4.94
N GLU A 67 -13.32 -4.18 -3.72
CA GLU A 67 -14.53 -3.85 -2.97
C GLU A 67 -15.33 -2.70 -3.62
N MET A 68 -14.66 -1.71 -4.24
CA MET A 68 -15.34 -0.64 -5.00
C MET A 68 -16.09 -1.20 -6.19
N ASN A 69 -15.44 -2.08 -6.95
CA ASN A 69 -15.97 -2.69 -8.17
C ASN A 69 -17.14 -3.62 -7.86
N GLU A 70 -17.04 -4.41 -6.79
CA GLU A 70 -18.14 -5.21 -6.27
C GLU A 70 -19.34 -4.33 -5.89
N ARG A 71 -19.12 -3.27 -5.10
CA ARG A 71 -20.18 -2.34 -4.66
C ARG A 71 -20.74 -1.49 -5.82
N ALA A 72 -19.95 -1.19 -6.84
CA ALA A 72 -20.37 -0.43 -8.00
C ALA A 72 -21.33 -1.22 -8.91
N ASN A 73 -21.34 -2.55 -8.81
CA ASN A 73 -22.21 -3.46 -9.57
C ASN A 73 -22.26 -3.11 -11.07
N GLY A 74 -21.08 -2.92 -11.67
CA GLY A 74 -20.91 -2.61 -13.09
C GLY A 74 -21.12 -1.14 -13.49
N ALA A 75 -21.49 -0.24 -12.57
CA ALA A 75 -21.64 1.19 -12.88
C ALA A 75 -20.31 1.83 -13.35
N PHE A 76 -19.20 1.42 -12.76
CA PHE A 76 -17.85 1.77 -13.17
C PHE A 76 -16.87 0.64 -12.82
N HIS A 77 -15.68 0.71 -13.39
CA HIS A 77 -14.54 -0.14 -13.02
C HIS A 77 -13.38 0.74 -12.54
N ALA A 78 -13.07 0.69 -11.25
CA ALA A 78 -11.94 1.35 -10.64
C ALA A 78 -10.66 0.52 -10.78
N ASP A 79 -9.61 1.18 -11.28
CA ASP A 79 -8.25 0.67 -11.34
C ASP A 79 -7.29 1.63 -10.62
N PHE A 80 -6.27 1.08 -9.97
CA PHE A 80 -5.22 1.91 -9.39
C PHE A 80 -4.19 2.38 -10.40
N TYR A 81 -3.88 3.67 -10.28
CA TYR A 81 -2.72 4.33 -10.84
C TYR A 81 -1.93 4.94 -9.68
N SER A 82 -1.32 4.09 -8.83
CA SER A 82 -0.70 4.53 -7.57
C SER A 82 0.59 3.78 -7.28
N HIS A 83 1.53 4.49 -6.64
CA HIS A 83 2.75 3.94 -6.08
C HIS A 83 3.05 4.61 -4.73
N VAL A 84 3.95 4.00 -3.97
CA VAL A 84 4.38 4.54 -2.67
C VAL A 84 4.92 5.96 -2.81
N ALA A 85 4.48 6.85 -1.92
CA ALA A 85 4.94 8.24 -1.83
C ALA A 85 4.74 9.08 -3.12
N MET A 86 3.66 8.84 -3.88
CA MET A 86 3.34 9.64 -5.08
C MET A 86 3.02 11.10 -4.73
N ALA A 87 3.96 12.00 -5.04
CA ALA A 87 3.75 13.44 -4.93
C ALA A 87 2.90 13.98 -6.09
N PRO A 88 2.27 15.16 -5.94
CA PRO A 88 1.62 15.87 -7.04
C PRO A 88 2.51 15.99 -8.28
N SER A 89 3.80 16.27 -8.10
CA SER A 89 4.77 16.30 -9.21
C SER A 89 4.95 14.95 -9.90
N ASP A 90 4.93 13.82 -9.17
CA ASP A 90 4.97 12.48 -9.79
C ASP A 90 3.77 12.31 -10.72
N LEU A 91 2.56 12.62 -10.22
CA LEU A 91 1.32 12.52 -11.00
C LEU A 91 1.32 13.45 -12.23
N TYR A 92 1.88 14.65 -12.10
CA TYR A 92 2.05 15.58 -13.22
C TYR A 92 2.88 14.99 -14.36
N TYR A 93 3.95 14.25 -14.05
CA TYR A 93 4.75 13.59 -15.10
C TYR A 93 4.03 12.38 -15.71
N TYR A 94 3.04 11.82 -15.03
CA TYR A 94 2.22 10.72 -15.53
C TYR A 94 1.02 11.15 -16.38
N LYS A 95 0.70 12.45 -16.45
CA LYS A 95 -0.53 12.97 -17.08
C LYS A 95 -0.77 12.48 -18.50
N GLU A 96 0.29 12.37 -19.31
CA GLU A 96 0.18 11.90 -20.70
C GLU A 96 -0.17 10.42 -20.77
N ASN A 97 0.43 9.60 -19.90
CA ASN A 97 0.09 8.19 -19.81
C ASN A 97 -1.34 8.01 -19.31
N LEU A 98 -1.75 8.74 -18.25
CA LEU A 98 -3.14 8.74 -17.77
C LEU A 98 -4.12 9.12 -18.88
N SER A 99 -3.82 10.15 -19.67
CA SER A 99 -4.66 10.55 -20.80
C SER A 99 -4.71 9.47 -21.89
N SER A 100 -3.58 8.81 -22.18
CA SER A 100 -3.53 7.74 -23.19
C SER A 100 -4.39 6.53 -22.82
N LEU A 101 -4.64 6.32 -21.52
CA LEU A 101 -5.53 5.28 -21.02
C LEU A 101 -7.01 5.64 -21.24
N LYS A 102 -7.36 6.87 -21.66
CA LYS A 102 -8.74 7.31 -21.92
C LYS A 102 -9.74 7.00 -20.78
N PRO A 103 -9.42 7.35 -19.52
CA PRO A 103 -10.33 7.11 -18.41
C PRO A 103 -11.59 7.97 -18.53
N LYS A 104 -12.72 7.48 -18.01
CA LYS A 104 -13.93 8.29 -17.82
C LYS A 104 -13.77 9.31 -16.70
N LEU A 105 -12.90 9.01 -15.74
CA LEU A 105 -12.65 9.86 -14.59
C LEU A 105 -11.28 9.52 -13.99
N VAL A 106 -10.53 10.54 -13.60
CA VAL A 106 -9.33 10.42 -12.77
C VAL A 106 -9.66 10.97 -11.38
N VAL A 107 -9.49 10.14 -10.34
CA VAL A 107 -9.66 10.52 -8.94
C VAL A 107 -8.29 10.59 -8.29
N TYR A 108 -7.89 11.76 -7.81
CA TYR A 108 -6.64 11.95 -7.08
C TYR A 108 -6.90 12.04 -5.57
N LEU A 109 -6.56 10.97 -4.86
CA LEU A 109 -6.54 10.92 -3.41
C LEU A 109 -5.23 11.54 -2.90
N VAL A 110 -5.36 12.63 -2.13
CA VAL A 110 -4.21 13.38 -1.62
C VAL A 110 -4.33 13.60 -0.12
N ASN A 111 -3.21 13.46 0.58
CA ASN A 111 -3.08 13.75 2.01
C ASN A 111 -2.19 14.97 2.24
N PHE A 112 -2.26 15.57 3.43
CA PHE A 112 -1.38 16.68 3.82
C PHE A 112 0.09 16.32 3.60
N ALA A 113 0.51 15.08 3.91
CA ALA A 113 1.89 14.61 3.80
C ALA A 113 2.46 14.59 2.35
N ASP A 114 1.60 14.68 1.34
CA ASP A 114 2.01 14.51 -0.06
C ASP A 114 2.63 15.76 -0.66
N PHE A 115 2.37 16.94 -0.08
CA PHE A 115 2.85 18.23 -0.57
C PHE A 115 4.34 18.54 -0.27
N GLN A 116 5.14 17.52 0.05
CA GLN A 116 6.61 17.59 0.17
C GLN A 116 7.11 18.68 1.14
N TRP A 117 6.66 18.58 2.39
CA TRP A 117 6.94 19.57 3.44
C TRP A 117 8.41 19.74 3.81
N GLU A 118 9.27 18.78 3.46
CA GLU A 118 10.73 18.82 3.60
C GLU A 118 11.45 19.93 2.82
N TYR A 119 10.72 20.62 1.93
CA TYR A 119 11.19 21.76 1.15
C TYR A 119 10.50 23.07 1.52
N VAL A 120 9.68 23.09 2.59
CA VAL A 120 8.90 24.25 3.02
C VAL A 120 9.34 24.71 4.41
N GLU A 121 9.79 25.95 4.50
CA GLU A 121 10.09 26.65 5.74
C GLU A 121 9.19 27.88 5.91
N PHE A 122 9.00 28.31 7.15
CA PHE A 122 8.32 29.57 7.43
C PHE A 122 9.29 30.52 8.11
N GLN A 123 9.54 31.67 7.47
CA GLN A 123 10.37 32.73 8.04
C GLN A 123 9.51 33.99 8.18
N ASN A 124 9.44 34.52 9.40
CA ASN A 124 8.59 35.69 9.73
C ASN A 124 7.12 35.51 9.31
N GLY A 125 6.59 34.28 9.43
CA GLY A 125 5.21 33.94 9.07
C GLY A 125 4.93 33.84 7.58
N LYS A 126 5.95 33.91 6.72
CA LYS A 126 5.85 33.73 5.27
C LYS A 126 6.44 32.41 4.82
N LEU A 127 5.83 31.82 3.79
CA LEU A 127 6.32 30.58 3.19
C LEU A 127 7.61 30.83 2.39
N GLN A 128 8.60 29.95 2.60
CA GLN A 128 9.79 29.84 1.77
C GLN A 128 9.91 28.41 1.25
N PHE A 129 9.93 28.25 -0.07
CA PHE A 129 10.12 26.97 -0.73
C PHE A 129 11.55 26.84 -1.26
N ASP A 130 12.29 25.84 -0.78
CA ASP A 130 13.63 25.53 -1.27
C ASP A 130 13.56 24.76 -2.59
N LYS A 131 13.36 25.53 -3.68
CA LYS A 131 13.25 24.99 -5.04
C LYS A 131 14.51 24.23 -5.47
N THR A 132 15.69 24.72 -5.09
CA THR A 132 16.96 24.12 -5.49
C THR A 132 17.11 22.74 -4.87
N LYS A 133 16.88 22.62 -3.56
CA LYS A 133 16.93 21.33 -2.88
C LYS A 133 15.86 20.38 -3.42
N TRP A 134 14.62 20.86 -3.58
CA TRP A 134 13.53 20.08 -4.16
C TRP A 134 13.91 19.50 -5.53
N LEU A 135 14.41 20.33 -6.44
CA LEU A 135 14.77 19.95 -7.80
C LEU A 135 15.87 18.87 -7.83
N LEU A 136 16.90 19.05 -7.02
CA LEU A 136 18.04 18.13 -6.97
C LEU A 136 17.67 16.80 -6.30
N GLU A 137 16.89 16.82 -5.23
CA GLU A 137 16.43 15.60 -4.57
C GLU A 137 15.40 14.83 -5.41
N PHE A 138 14.47 15.52 -6.08
CA PHE A 138 13.51 14.89 -7.00
C PHE A 138 14.19 14.17 -8.16
N ALA A 139 15.24 14.76 -8.75
CA ALA A 139 16.04 14.10 -9.79
C ALA A 139 16.65 12.76 -9.31
N ASP A 140 16.90 12.63 -8.01
CA ASP A 140 17.43 11.42 -7.39
C ASP A 140 16.34 10.47 -6.88
N ARG A 141 15.07 10.88 -6.83
CA ARG A 141 13.95 10.04 -6.40
C ARG A 141 13.75 8.85 -7.35
N TYR A 142 13.24 7.76 -6.78
CA TYR A 142 13.01 6.54 -7.54
C TYR A 142 12.08 6.73 -8.75
N PRO A 143 10.91 7.41 -8.61
CA PRO A 143 10.00 7.62 -9.74
C PRO A 143 10.62 8.40 -10.89
N ALA A 144 11.30 9.53 -10.60
CA ALA A 144 11.93 10.35 -11.63
C ALA A 144 12.96 9.58 -12.46
N LYS A 145 13.81 8.79 -11.81
CA LYS A 145 14.83 7.99 -12.51
C LYS A 145 14.23 6.82 -13.30
N THR A 146 13.02 6.38 -12.96
CA THR A 146 12.51 5.08 -13.42
C THR A 146 11.37 5.24 -14.42
N PHE A 147 10.42 6.15 -14.17
CA PHE A 147 9.18 6.22 -14.94
C PHE A 147 9.13 7.44 -15.86
N TYR A 148 9.74 8.56 -15.47
CA TYR A 148 9.73 9.79 -16.26
C TYR A 148 11.11 10.49 -16.38
N PRO A 149 12.24 9.75 -16.56
CA PRO A 149 13.56 10.37 -16.55
C PRO A 149 13.77 11.37 -17.69
N THR A 150 13.18 11.09 -18.85
CA THR A 150 13.28 11.95 -20.04
C THR A 150 12.51 13.25 -19.86
N SER A 151 11.27 13.18 -19.35
CA SER A 151 10.45 14.36 -19.10
C SER A 151 11.07 15.27 -18.04
N TYR A 152 11.58 14.70 -16.94
CA TYR A 152 12.26 15.48 -15.91
C TYR A 152 13.54 16.13 -16.42
N LEU A 153 14.35 15.38 -17.18
CA LEU A 153 15.57 15.89 -17.79
C LEU A 153 15.25 17.02 -18.78
N SER A 154 14.20 16.88 -19.59
CA SER A 154 13.81 17.91 -20.55
C SER A 154 13.35 19.20 -19.86
N GLU A 155 12.67 19.11 -18.71
CA GLU A 155 12.18 20.27 -17.98
C GLU A 155 13.29 21.01 -17.24
N TYR A 156 14.28 20.29 -16.68
CA TYR A 156 15.29 20.86 -15.78
C TYR A 156 16.73 20.71 -16.26
N PHE A 157 16.96 20.48 -17.56
CA PHE A 157 18.30 20.23 -18.10
C PHE A 157 19.34 21.29 -17.69
N SER A 158 18.96 22.58 -17.68
CA SER A 158 19.83 23.71 -17.33
C SER A 158 20.10 23.84 -15.83
N ASP A 159 19.24 23.26 -14.99
CA ASP A 159 19.23 23.48 -13.54
C ASP A 159 19.88 22.32 -12.78
N LEU A 160 20.17 21.22 -13.47
CA LEU A 160 20.75 20.01 -12.91
C LEU A 160 22.27 20.02 -12.94
N ASP A 161 22.89 19.53 -11.86
CA ASP A 161 24.31 19.25 -11.88
C ASP A 161 24.67 18.08 -12.81
N ARG A 162 25.94 18.02 -13.20
CA ARG A 162 26.47 17.01 -14.14
C ARG A 162 26.23 15.56 -13.68
N LYS A 163 26.24 15.29 -12.38
CA LYS A 163 26.02 13.93 -11.84
C LYS A 163 24.56 13.52 -12.04
N ARG A 164 23.61 14.40 -11.74
CA ARG A 164 22.17 14.11 -11.91
C ARG A 164 21.77 14.06 -13.38
N LEU A 165 22.30 14.97 -14.19
CA LEU A 165 22.13 14.99 -15.64
C LEU A 165 22.61 13.67 -16.26
N SER A 166 23.85 13.25 -15.99
CA SER A 166 24.38 11.99 -16.57
C SER A 166 23.58 10.76 -16.12
N LYS A 167 23.12 10.74 -14.87
CA LYS A 167 22.28 9.66 -14.33
C LYS A 167 20.91 9.60 -15.03
N LEU A 168 20.21 10.72 -15.17
CA LEU A 168 18.92 10.79 -15.85
C LEU A 168 19.04 10.51 -17.36
N ALA A 169 20.11 10.98 -17.99
CA ALA A 169 20.41 10.66 -19.39
C ALA A 169 20.63 9.15 -19.58
N GLY A 170 21.45 8.53 -18.72
CA GLY A 170 21.66 7.07 -18.75
C GLY A 170 20.36 6.29 -18.53
N LYS A 171 19.52 6.73 -17.59
CA LYS A 171 18.19 6.14 -17.33
C LYS A 171 17.20 6.39 -18.48
N SER A 172 17.35 7.49 -19.22
CA SER A 172 16.55 7.80 -20.41
C SER A 172 16.92 6.90 -21.60
N LEU A 173 18.22 6.59 -21.76
CA LEU A 173 18.74 5.84 -22.90
C LEU A 173 18.70 4.31 -22.72
N PHE A 174 18.88 3.81 -21.50
CA PHE A 174 19.02 2.38 -21.23
C PHE A 174 17.98 1.87 -20.22
N TYR A 175 17.11 0.97 -20.66
CA TYR A 175 16.09 0.30 -19.85
C TYR A 175 16.69 -0.68 -18.84
N VAL A 176 17.80 -1.35 -19.17
CA VAL A 176 18.55 -2.14 -18.18
C VAL A 176 18.98 -1.26 -17.00
N SER A 177 19.49 -0.06 -17.28
CA SER A 177 19.85 0.90 -16.24
C SER A 177 18.62 1.31 -15.46
N ARG A 178 17.50 1.58 -16.15
CA ARG A 178 16.21 1.99 -15.59
C ARG A 178 15.67 0.98 -14.57
N TYR A 179 15.58 -0.30 -14.93
CA TYR A 179 14.87 -1.33 -14.18
C TYR A 179 15.75 -2.24 -13.33
N ARG A 180 17.08 -2.09 -13.37
CA ARG A 180 18.04 -2.90 -12.60
C ARG A 180 17.70 -3.07 -11.12
N SER A 181 17.11 -2.07 -10.48
CA SER A 181 16.84 -2.08 -9.03
C SER A 181 15.73 -3.03 -8.57
N PHE A 182 14.89 -3.52 -9.48
CA PHE A 182 13.85 -4.51 -9.17
C PHE A 182 13.83 -5.69 -10.16
N PHE A 183 14.90 -5.88 -10.94
CA PHE A 183 14.91 -6.87 -12.02
C PHE A 183 14.70 -8.31 -11.53
N TRP A 184 15.23 -8.63 -10.34
CA TRP A 184 15.18 -9.98 -9.78
C TRP A 184 13.91 -10.26 -8.99
N ASP A 185 13.24 -9.23 -8.48
CA ASP A 185 12.09 -9.37 -7.57
C ASP A 185 10.99 -10.33 -8.09
N PRO A 186 10.45 -10.18 -9.31
CA PRO A 186 9.42 -11.10 -9.79
C PRO A 186 9.95 -12.53 -10.02
N ILE A 187 11.23 -12.67 -10.39
CA ILE A 187 11.87 -13.96 -10.62
C ILE A 187 12.05 -14.70 -9.29
N ASP A 188 12.54 -14.00 -8.27
CA ASP A 188 12.71 -14.56 -6.93
C ASP A 188 11.36 -14.99 -6.34
N ALA A 189 10.32 -14.18 -6.50
CA ALA A 189 8.97 -14.52 -6.06
C ALA A 189 8.42 -15.78 -6.76
N PHE A 190 8.60 -15.88 -8.07
CA PHE A 190 8.24 -17.10 -8.82
C PHE A 190 9.00 -18.32 -8.31
N VAL A 191 10.31 -18.19 -8.06
CA VAL A 191 11.10 -19.32 -7.53
C VAL A 191 10.63 -19.76 -6.15
N GLU A 192 10.32 -18.81 -5.26
CA GLU A 192 9.78 -19.09 -3.92
C GLU A 192 8.44 -19.81 -3.99
N ASN A 193 7.54 -19.34 -4.85
CA ASN A 193 6.17 -19.83 -4.96
C ASN A 193 6.04 -21.22 -5.60
N HIS A 194 6.94 -21.57 -6.53
CA HIS A 194 6.85 -22.81 -7.30
C HIS A 194 7.82 -23.91 -6.85
N PHE A 195 8.98 -23.55 -6.28
CA PHE A 195 10.02 -24.53 -5.96
C PHE A 195 10.40 -24.62 -4.48
N ARG A 196 9.96 -23.66 -3.65
CA ARG A 196 10.29 -23.64 -2.21
C ARG A 196 9.07 -23.92 -1.35
N SER A 197 9.33 -24.24 -0.08
CA SER A 197 8.32 -24.72 0.89
C SER A 197 7.39 -23.62 1.46
N GLY A 198 7.33 -22.43 0.83
CA GLY A 198 6.52 -21.31 1.31
C GLY A 198 6.98 -20.77 2.68
N ARG A 199 8.28 -20.87 2.99
CA ARG A 199 8.85 -20.40 4.27
C ARG A 199 9.34 -18.95 4.23
N SER A 200 9.50 -18.41 3.03
CA SER A 200 9.85 -17.00 2.78
C SER A 200 8.71 -16.37 1.99
N PHE A 201 8.09 -15.35 2.56
CA PHE A 201 7.00 -14.58 1.95
C PHE A 201 6.81 -13.28 2.74
N HIS A 202 6.23 -12.27 2.09
CA HIS A 202 5.95 -10.98 2.70
C HIS A 202 4.57 -10.95 3.37
N GLN A 203 3.53 -11.47 2.71
CA GLN A 203 2.18 -11.54 3.28
C GLN A 203 1.59 -12.95 3.23
N TYR A 204 0.78 -13.30 4.22
CA TYR A 204 0.24 -14.64 4.39
C TYR A 204 -0.99 -14.87 3.51
N GLU A 205 -0.95 -15.94 2.72
CA GLU A 205 -1.93 -16.18 1.66
C GLU A 205 -2.69 -17.49 1.81
N GLY A 206 -2.43 -18.22 2.90
CA GLY A 206 -3.15 -19.40 3.30
C GLY A 206 -4.56 -19.10 3.82
N SER A 207 -5.10 -20.06 4.56
CA SER A 207 -6.44 -19.92 5.13
C SER A 207 -6.45 -18.99 6.33
N LEU A 208 -7.24 -17.91 6.25
CA LEU A 208 -7.36 -16.93 7.34
C LEU A 208 -8.04 -17.56 8.58
N PRO A 209 -7.41 -17.54 9.76
CA PRO A 209 -8.05 -17.92 11.01
C PRO A 209 -9.17 -16.95 11.40
N ARG A 210 -10.23 -17.46 12.03
CA ARG A 210 -11.34 -16.65 12.58
C ARG A 210 -10.87 -15.64 13.62
N GLU A 211 -9.86 -16.00 14.41
CA GLU A 211 -9.30 -15.16 15.47
C GLU A 211 -8.44 -14.01 14.91
N GLY A 212 -8.01 -14.10 13.65
CA GLY A 212 -7.08 -13.21 12.99
C GLY A 212 -5.67 -13.81 12.86
N ILE A 213 -4.89 -13.24 11.94
CA ILE A 213 -3.49 -13.59 11.71
C ILE A 213 -2.69 -12.33 11.36
N TRP A 214 -1.45 -12.25 11.82
CA TRP A 214 -0.54 -11.20 11.38
C TRP A 214 -0.16 -11.41 9.91
N ALA A 215 0.07 -10.35 9.15
CA ALA A 215 0.40 -10.39 7.72
C ALA A 215 1.61 -11.28 7.44
N LYS A 216 2.61 -11.33 8.35
CA LYS A 216 3.77 -12.23 8.23
C LYS A 216 3.46 -13.72 8.52
N GLY A 217 2.19 -14.09 8.74
CA GLY A 217 1.72 -15.46 8.96
C GLY A 217 1.71 -15.92 10.41
N TRP A 218 1.84 -15.02 11.38
CA TRP A 218 1.82 -15.39 12.80
C TRP A 218 0.38 -15.51 13.33
N THR A 219 0.08 -16.59 14.04
CA THR A 219 -1.22 -16.78 14.69
C THR A 219 -1.30 -16.04 16.01
N LEU A 220 -2.51 -15.92 16.56
CA LEU A 220 -2.70 -15.64 17.98
C LEU A 220 -2.47 -16.94 18.81
N GLY A 221 -2.78 -16.92 20.11
CA GLY A 221 -2.71 -18.11 20.97
C GLY A 221 -3.66 -19.24 20.56
N GLN A 222 -4.65 -18.94 19.72
CA GLN A 222 -5.55 -19.88 19.08
C GLN A 222 -5.74 -19.48 17.61
N ALA A 223 -5.89 -20.47 16.73
CA ALA A 223 -6.26 -20.27 15.33
C ALA A 223 -7.23 -21.35 14.87
N THR A 224 -8.38 -20.92 14.34
CA THR A 224 -9.44 -21.78 13.81
C THR A 224 -9.70 -21.43 12.36
N MET A 225 -9.48 -22.37 11.45
CA MET A 225 -9.53 -22.13 10.00
C MET A 225 -10.15 -23.31 9.23
N VAL A 226 -10.63 -23.02 8.03
CA VAL A 226 -11.00 -24.05 7.03
C VAL A 226 -9.73 -24.43 6.28
N CYS A 227 -9.46 -25.72 6.14
CA CYS A 227 -8.34 -26.23 5.37
C CYS A 227 -8.84 -26.86 4.06
N GLU A 228 -8.25 -26.44 2.95
CA GLU A 228 -8.48 -26.95 1.60
C GLU A 228 -7.12 -27.32 0.99
N THR A 229 -6.63 -28.50 1.36
CA THR A 229 -5.25 -28.92 1.07
C THR A 229 -5.09 -29.51 -0.33
N GLY A 230 -6.18 -29.80 -1.04
CA GLY A 230 -6.12 -30.46 -2.35
C GLY A 230 -5.40 -31.80 -2.24
N ASN A 231 -4.26 -31.92 -2.93
CA ASN A 231 -3.40 -33.12 -2.88
C ASN A 231 -2.24 -33.01 -1.88
N LYS A 232 -2.12 -31.87 -1.16
CA LYS A 232 -1.03 -31.62 -0.22
C LYS A 232 -1.19 -32.50 1.03
N GLN A 233 -0.15 -33.26 1.36
CA GLN A 233 -0.16 -34.21 2.49
C GLN A 233 0.34 -33.61 3.80
N ASP A 234 1.09 -32.52 3.72
CA ASP A 234 1.68 -31.87 4.88
C ASP A 234 1.56 -30.35 4.81
N ASP A 235 2.04 -29.69 5.85
CA ASP A 235 2.22 -28.25 5.87
C ASP A 235 3.36 -27.85 6.81
N SER A 236 3.84 -26.62 6.72
CA SER A 236 4.96 -26.16 7.57
C SER A 236 4.52 -25.08 8.56
N VAL A 237 5.03 -25.18 9.79
CA VAL A 237 4.90 -24.17 10.84
C VAL A 237 6.28 -23.84 11.41
N PHE A 238 6.50 -22.59 11.78
CA PHE A 238 7.70 -22.17 12.49
C PHE A 238 7.39 -22.01 13.98
N ILE A 239 8.14 -22.75 14.78
CA ILE A 239 8.05 -22.79 16.23
C ILE A 239 9.13 -21.87 16.81
N PRO A 240 8.77 -20.76 17.47
CA PRO A 240 9.75 -19.80 17.99
C PRO A 240 10.55 -20.33 19.20
N LYS A 241 9.91 -21.08 20.11
CA LYS A 241 10.51 -21.55 21.37
C LYS A 241 10.57 -23.09 21.41
N ALA A 242 11.68 -23.64 21.91
CA ALA A 242 11.77 -25.07 22.22
C ALA A 242 10.73 -25.47 23.28
N ASN A 243 10.32 -26.73 23.25
CA ASN A 243 9.28 -27.31 24.12
C ASN A 243 7.91 -26.61 24.03
N THR A 244 7.59 -26.05 22.86
CA THR A 244 6.25 -25.53 22.57
C THR A 244 5.27 -26.69 22.45
N ARG A 245 4.11 -26.60 23.09
CA ARG A 245 3.05 -27.62 23.03
C ARG A 245 1.81 -27.05 22.37
N ILE A 246 1.31 -27.74 21.35
CA ILE A 246 0.15 -27.32 20.57
C ILE A 246 -0.88 -28.44 20.54
N GLU A 247 -2.13 -28.11 20.86
CA GLU A 247 -3.26 -28.97 20.62
C GLU A 247 -3.83 -28.71 19.22
N PHE A 248 -3.88 -29.75 18.40
CA PHE A 248 -4.55 -29.76 17.12
C PHE A 248 -5.88 -30.51 17.27
N SER A 249 -6.98 -29.84 16.96
CA SER A 249 -8.31 -30.46 16.87
C SER A 249 -8.81 -30.36 15.43
N VAL A 250 -9.10 -31.52 14.83
CA VAL A 250 -9.60 -31.64 13.46
C VAL A 250 -11.10 -31.94 13.50
N PHE A 251 -11.87 -31.22 12.69
CA PHE A 251 -13.31 -31.43 12.55
C PHE A 251 -13.67 -31.64 11.08
N ASN A 252 -14.80 -32.30 10.82
CA ASN A 252 -15.34 -32.41 9.47
C ASN A 252 -15.75 -31.04 8.89
N LYS A 253 -15.78 -30.92 7.55
CA LYS A 253 -16.05 -29.65 6.82
C LYS A 253 -17.47 -29.09 7.07
N ALA A 254 -18.42 -29.90 7.54
CA ALA A 254 -19.76 -29.43 7.88
C ALA A 254 -19.76 -28.74 9.26
N GLN A 255 -19.52 -27.43 9.29
CA GLN A 255 -19.75 -26.54 10.45
C GLN A 255 -19.13 -27.00 11.80
N MET A 256 -17.95 -27.63 11.79
CA MET A 256 -17.31 -28.18 13.01
C MET A 256 -18.21 -29.16 13.78
N ALA A 257 -19.15 -29.83 13.11
CA ALA A 257 -20.20 -30.62 13.75
C ALA A 257 -19.67 -31.87 14.48
N SER A 258 -18.57 -32.46 14.01
CA SER A 258 -17.96 -33.62 14.68
C SER A 258 -16.44 -33.53 14.75
N LEU A 259 -15.90 -33.73 15.95
CA LEU A 259 -14.47 -33.89 16.19
C LEU A 259 -14.00 -35.21 15.57
N VAL A 260 -13.08 -35.12 14.62
CA VAL A 260 -12.44 -36.28 13.96
C VAL A 260 -11.24 -36.74 14.78
N SER A 261 -10.44 -35.80 15.25
CA SER A 261 -9.26 -36.09 16.06
C SER A 261 -8.91 -34.92 16.96
N ARG A 262 -8.25 -35.24 18.07
CA ARG A 262 -7.56 -34.28 18.93
C ARG A 262 -6.21 -34.86 19.29
N LYS A 263 -5.14 -34.10 19.03
CA LYS A 263 -3.77 -34.51 19.35
C LYS A 263 -3.00 -33.35 19.95
N GLU A 264 -2.27 -33.62 21.02
CA GLU A 264 -1.24 -32.72 21.52
C GLU A 264 0.10 -33.08 20.88
N VAL A 265 0.78 -32.09 20.31
CA VAL A 265 2.10 -32.26 19.71
C VAL A 265 3.10 -31.40 20.47
N LEU A 266 4.21 -32.01 20.88
CA LEU A 266 5.34 -31.35 21.50
C LEU A 266 6.42 -31.07 20.45
N PHE A 267 6.83 -29.81 20.35
CA PHE A 267 7.94 -29.38 19.50
C PHE A 267 9.19 -29.15 20.36
N PRO A 268 10.16 -30.09 20.38
CA PRO A 268 11.29 -30.00 21.30
C PRO A 268 12.33 -28.94 20.91
N LYS A 269 12.29 -28.43 19.67
CA LYS A 269 13.24 -27.45 19.14
C LYS A 269 12.50 -26.27 18.52
N SER A 270 13.17 -25.11 18.49
CA SER A 270 12.77 -23.96 17.69
C SER A 270 13.12 -24.20 16.21
N GLY A 271 12.35 -23.63 15.30
CA GLY A 271 12.55 -23.73 13.86
C GLY A 271 11.31 -24.17 13.09
N TRP A 272 11.49 -24.37 11.79
CA TRP A 272 10.45 -24.92 10.92
C TRP A 272 10.23 -26.41 11.20
N ALA A 273 8.97 -26.78 11.42
CA ALA A 273 8.51 -28.15 11.59
C ALA A 273 7.41 -28.45 10.56
N THR A 274 7.37 -29.71 10.12
CA THR A 274 6.33 -30.22 9.24
C THR A 274 5.18 -30.79 10.06
N ILE A 275 3.95 -30.52 9.62
CA ILE A 275 2.70 -31.08 10.15
C ILE A 275 2.16 -32.04 9.09
N ASP A 276 2.20 -33.34 9.37
CA ASP A 276 1.58 -34.34 8.51
C ASP A 276 0.07 -34.41 8.81
N TRP A 277 -0.75 -34.18 7.79
CA TRP A 277 -2.21 -34.21 7.93
C TRP A 277 -2.73 -35.60 8.28
N GLN A 278 -2.10 -36.67 7.78
CA GLN A 278 -2.46 -38.05 8.10
C GLN A 278 -2.17 -38.37 9.56
N GLU A 279 -1.05 -37.88 10.10
CA GLU A 279 -0.74 -38.00 11.53
C GLU A 279 -1.80 -37.28 12.38
N LEU A 280 -2.41 -36.21 11.89
CA LEU A 280 -3.55 -35.56 12.54
C LEU A 280 -4.90 -36.25 12.27
N GLY A 281 -4.94 -37.41 11.59
CA GLY A 281 -6.17 -38.15 11.32
C GLY A 281 -7.04 -37.54 10.23
N VAL A 282 -6.49 -36.63 9.41
CA VAL A 282 -7.17 -36.05 8.25
C VAL A 282 -7.20 -37.10 7.13
N LYS A 283 -8.40 -37.39 6.63
CA LYS A 283 -8.63 -38.35 5.52
C LYS A 283 -9.23 -37.70 4.27
N SER A 284 -9.64 -36.44 4.35
CA SER A 284 -10.26 -35.69 3.26
C SER A 284 -9.47 -34.43 2.94
N SER A 285 -9.56 -33.96 1.71
CA SER A 285 -8.93 -32.72 1.24
C SER A 285 -9.55 -31.44 1.84
N GLY A 286 -10.69 -31.57 2.53
CA GLY A 286 -11.38 -30.47 3.20
C GLY A 286 -11.72 -30.81 4.65
N PHE A 287 -11.33 -29.95 5.59
CA PHE A 287 -11.58 -30.10 7.02
C PHE A 287 -11.52 -28.75 7.76
N TYR A 288 -11.96 -28.71 9.02
CA TYR A 288 -11.70 -27.59 9.92
C TYR A 288 -10.55 -27.93 10.84
N LEU A 289 -9.62 -26.99 11.01
CA LEU A 289 -8.50 -27.10 11.94
C LEU A 289 -8.64 -26.06 13.04
N LYS A 290 -8.50 -26.51 14.29
CA LYS A 290 -8.29 -25.64 15.44
C LYS A 290 -6.94 -25.95 16.07
N MET A 291 -6.09 -24.94 16.17
CA MET A 291 -4.80 -24.98 16.87
C MET A 291 -4.91 -24.16 18.14
N ARG A 292 -4.44 -24.71 19.27
CA ARG A 292 -4.35 -24.00 20.54
C ARG A 292 -2.96 -24.17 21.13
N ILE A 293 -2.27 -23.06 21.37
CA ILE A 293 -0.96 -23.07 22.01
C ILE A 293 -1.16 -23.30 23.51
N LEU A 294 -0.75 -24.46 24.00
CA LEU A 294 -0.86 -24.84 25.41
C LEU A 294 0.33 -24.33 26.22
N GLN A 295 1.51 -24.33 25.62
CA GLN A 295 2.77 -23.89 26.23
C GLN A 295 3.66 -23.28 25.14
N GLY A 296 4.42 -22.23 25.51
CA GLY A 296 5.37 -21.59 24.61
C GLY A 296 4.80 -20.40 23.81
N ILE A 297 3.76 -19.74 24.32
CA ILE A 297 3.25 -18.48 23.74
C ILE A 297 4.35 -17.40 23.79
N ASN A 298 4.37 -16.54 22.78
CA ASN A 298 5.35 -15.45 22.63
C ASN A 298 4.64 -14.12 22.65
N THR A 299 5.41 -13.06 22.55
CA THR A 299 4.89 -11.74 22.22
C THR A 299 5.35 -11.27 20.85
N ALA A 300 4.64 -10.31 20.27
CA ALA A 300 4.95 -9.73 18.97
C ALA A 300 6.34 -9.07 18.96
N LYS A 301 6.74 -8.45 20.07
CA LYS A 301 8.11 -7.90 20.21
C LYS A 301 9.17 -8.99 20.31
N GLU A 302 8.91 -10.09 21.04
CA GLU A 302 9.87 -11.21 21.15
C GLU A 302 10.21 -11.82 19.79
N VAL A 303 9.24 -11.85 18.86
CA VAL A 303 9.43 -12.42 17.50
C VAL A 303 9.75 -11.38 16.43
N ASP A 304 10.07 -10.14 16.84
CA ASP A 304 10.38 -8.99 15.96
C ASP A 304 9.31 -8.76 14.85
N LEU A 305 8.03 -8.90 15.21
CA LEU A 305 6.93 -8.50 14.32
C LEU A 305 6.93 -6.98 14.13
N TYR A 306 7.06 -6.25 15.23
CA TYR A 306 7.29 -4.81 15.30
C TYR A 306 8.01 -4.45 16.60
N ARG A 307 8.60 -3.26 16.63
CA ARG A 307 9.48 -2.82 17.73
C ARG A 307 8.80 -1.90 18.75
N THR A 308 7.83 -1.11 18.30
CA THR A 308 7.21 -0.05 19.11
C THR A 308 5.68 -0.20 19.15
N GLY A 309 5.04 0.41 20.14
CA GLY A 309 3.63 0.17 20.46
C GLY A 309 3.43 -0.84 21.58
N LEU A 310 2.17 -1.12 21.89
CA LEU A 310 1.78 -2.11 22.87
C LEU A 310 2.18 -3.50 22.38
N ASP A 311 2.63 -4.35 23.30
CA ASP A 311 3.01 -5.72 22.97
C ASP A 311 1.77 -6.63 22.96
N TYR A 312 1.81 -7.69 22.16
CA TYR A 312 0.66 -8.59 21.95
C TYR A 312 1.08 -10.04 22.05
N PRO A 313 0.24 -10.94 22.61
CA PRO A 313 0.52 -12.37 22.58
C PRO A 313 0.45 -12.92 21.15
N VAL A 314 1.41 -13.76 20.79
CA VAL A 314 1.57 -14.36 19.47
C VAL A 314 1.86 -15.86 19.62
N GLY A 315 1.23 -16.65 18.76
CA GLY A 315 1.42 -18.10 18.70
C GLY A 315 2.62 -18.47 17.82
N ILE A 316 2.33 -19.19 16.75
CA ILE A 316 3.34 -19.75 15.82
C ILE A 316 3.20 -19.09 14.45
N ARG A 317 4.21 -19.22 13.59
CA ARG A 317 4.13 -18.74 12.21
C ARG A 317 3.78 -19.86 11.25
N LEU A 318 2.83 -19.62 10.37
CA LEU A 318 2.38 -20.55 9.33
C LEU A 318 3.17 -20.33 8.04
N SER A 319 3.31 -21.38 7.22
CA SER A 319 3.83 -21.24 5.85
C SER A 319 2.90 -20.40 4.96
N HIS A 320 3.41 -19.88 3.84
CA HIS A 320 2.73 -18.92 2.97
C HIS A 320 1.29 -19.34 2.62
N TYR A 321 1.10 -20.59 2.18
CA TYR A 321 -0.19 -21.16 1.77
C TYR A 321 -0.67 -22.24 2.74
N PHE A 322 -0.44 -22.07 4.05
CA PHE A 322 -0.87 -23.05 5.04
C PHE A 322 -2.38 -23.30 4.96
N CYS A 323 -2.79 -24.57 4.95
CA CYS A 323 -4.18 -24.99 4.84
C CYS A 323 -4.91 -24.55 3.55
N LYS A 324 -4.19 -24.18 2.48
CA LYS A 324 -4.80 -23.72 1.23
C LYS A 324 -3.99 -24.18 0.02
N THR A 325 -4.67 -24.39 -1.10
CA THR A 325 -4.00 -24.59 -2.38
C THR A 325 -3.45 -23.24 -2.88
N PRO A 326 -2.16 -23.15 -3.27
CA PRO A 326 -1.59 -21.93 -3.82
C PRO A 326 -2.35 -21.42 -5.06
N VAL A 327 -2.46 -20.09 -5.21
CA VAL A 327 -3.11 -19.45 -6.37
C VAL A 327 -2.18 -18.36 -6.91
N TYR A 328 -1.59 -18.57 -8.07
CA TYR A 328 -0.49 -17.73 -8.57
C TYR A 328 -0.98 -16.59 -9.50
N ASN A 329 -1.84 -15.72 -8.97
CA ASN A 329 -2.37 -14.57 -9.71
C ASN A 329 -1.69 -13.25 -9.29
N ASP A 330 -1.84 -12.20 -10.09
CA ASP A 330 -1.40 -10.84 -9.73
C ASP A 330 -2.19 -10.34 -8.52
N ARG A 331 -1.46 -10.09 -7.42
CA ARG A 331 -2.00 -9.71 -6.11
C ARG A 331 -1.47 -8.37 -5.63
N SER A 332 -0.75 -7.66 -6.48
CA SER A 332 -0.07 -6.43 -6.09
C SER A 332 -1.01 -5.31 -5.65
N TYR A 333 -2.31 -5.44 -5.89
CA TYR A 333 -3.33 -4.47 -5.47
C TYR A 333 -4.52 -5.12 -4.74
N SER A 334 -4.31 -6.32 -4.19
CA SER A 334 -5.24 -6.97 -3.26
C SER A 334 -4.78 -6.75 -1.81
N ARG A 335 -5.70 -6.37 -0.92
CA ARG A 335 -5.47 -6.26 0.53
C ARG A 335 -6.46 -7.11 1.28
N LYS A 336 -6.01 -7.66 2.40
CA LYS A 336 -6.86 -8.39 3.33
C LYS A 336 -6.80 -7.73 4.70
N SER A 337 -7.82 -8.00 5.51
CA SER A 337 -7.78 -7.67 6.94
C SER A 337 -6.80 -8.61 7.64
N TYR A 338 -5.66 -8.06 8.03
CA TYR A 338 -4.68 -8.72 8.90
C TYR A 338 -4.76 -8.15 10.32
N PHE A 339 -4.35 -8.96 11.29
CA PHE A 339 -4.39 -8.60 12.70
C PHE A 339 -3.48 -7.41 13.05
N ASP A 340 -2.45 -7.13 12.23
CA ASP A 340 -1.61 -5.94 12.30
C ASP A 340 -2.42 -4.66 12.45
N GLU A 341 -3.58 -4.63 11.78
CA GLU A 341 -4.47 -3.48 11.68
C GLU A 341 -5.78 -3.72 12.43
N SER A 342 -6.40 -4.89 12.25
CA SER A 342 -7.70 -5.20 12.85
C SER A 342 -7.66 -5.19 14.39
N ARG A 343 -6.46 -5.35 14.99
CA ARG A 343 -6.27 -5.24 16.45
C ARG A 343 -6.65 -3.86 16.99
N PHE A 344 -6.53 -2.78 16.21
CA PHE A 344 -6.84 -1.43 16.68
C PHE A 344 -8.32 -1.27 17.02
N GLN A 345 -9.20 -1.94 16.28
CA GLN A 345 -10.64 -1.93 16.57
C GLN A 345 -10.97 -2.65 17.88
N ARG A 346 -10.12 -3.58 18.33
CA ARG A 346 -10.27 -4.28 19.61
C ARG A 346 -9.77 -3.46 20.79
N MET A 347 -9.01 -2.39 20.55
CA MET A 347 -8.56 -1.48 21.59
C MET A 347 -9.70 -0.54 22.02
N SER A 348 -9.71 -0.19 23.30
CA SER A 348 -10.37 1.02 23.76
C SER A 348 -9.71 2.26 23.15
N SER A 349 -10.43 3.39 23.18
CA SER A 349 -9.91 4.67 22.68
C SER A 349 -8.62 5.09 23.40
N ALA A 350 -8.51 4.85 24.70
CA ALA A 350 -7.34 5.18 25.51
C ALA A 350 -6.14 4.24 25.23
N GLU A 351 -6.39 2.95 25.02
CA GLU A 351 -5.34 2.01 24.61
C GLU A 351 -4.78 2.37 23.24
N TYR A 352 -5.63 2.76 22.30
CA TYR A 352 -5.17 3.25 20.99
C TYR A 352 -4.29 4.49 21.12
N ASP A 353 -4.67 5.48 21.94
CA ASP A 353 -3.82 6.67 22.15
C ASP A 353 -2.44 6.32 22.68
N LYS A 354 -2.39 5.40 23.65
CA LYS A 354 -1.14 4.92 24.22
C LYS A 354 -0.30 4.19 23.18
N ASP A 355 -0.91 3.28 22.42
CA ASP A 355 -0.22 2.54 21.35
C ASP A 355 0.27 3.47 20.24
N TYR A 356 -0.57 4.41 19.79
CA TYR A 356 -0.23 5.41 18.78
C TYR A 356 0.93 6.29 19.24
N PHE A 357 0.89 6.80 20.49
CA PHE A 357 1.98 7.59 21.06
C PHE A 357 3.29 6.81 21.03
N GLN A 358 3.30 5.57 21.54
CA GLN A 358 4.51 4.73 21.54
C GLN A 358 5.03 4.43 20.13
N ARG A 359 4.13 4.22 19.16
CA ARG A 359 4.53 3.92 17.77
C ARG A 359 5.02 5.16 17.02
N MET A 360 4.36 6.30 17.18
CA MET A 360 4.49 7.44 16.26
C MET A 360 5.19 8.65 16.87
N LEU A 361 5.14 8.83 18.19
CA LEU A 361 5.54 10.09 18.84
C LEU A 361 6.64 9.91 19.90
N GLU A 362 6.64 8.79 20.63
CA GLU A 362 7.62 8.51 21.69
C GLU A 362 9.03 8.37 21.11
N ASN A 363 9.95 9.20 21.61
CA ASN A 363 11.35 9.30 21.19
C ASN A 363 11.53 9.42 19.67
N ALA A 364 10.56 10.02 18.98
CA ALA A 364 10.53 10.10 17.51
C ALA A 364 11.74 10.85 16.94
N GLU A 365 12.38 11.72 17.73
CA GLU A 365 13.59 12.45 17.38
C GLU A 365 14.83 11.58 17.19
N HIS A 366 14.86 10.40 17.83
CA HIS A 366 15.94 9.44 17.71
C HIS A 366 15.66 8.32 16.70
N ARG A 367 14.47 8.32 16.09
CA ARG A 367 13.97 7.26 15.21
C ARG A 367 13.98 7.71 13.75
N LYS A 368 15.01 7.31 13.00
CA LYS A 368 15.22 7.72 11.59
C LYS A 368 14.03 7.36 10.69
N GLU A 369 13.39 6.23 10.95
CA GLU A 369 12.21 5.77 10.20
C GLU A 369 10.98 6.69 10.36
N LEU A 370 10.92 7.48 11.44
CA LEU A 370 9.84 8.44 11.68
C LEU A 370 10.17 9.86 11.26
N HIS A 371 11.37 10.11 10.70
CA HIS A 371 11.84 11.46 10.40
C HIS A 371 10.81 12.29 9.60
N ARG A 372 10.28 11.73 8.52
CA ARG A 372 9.29 12.40 7.67
C ARG A 372 7.96 12.62 8.40
N LEU A 373 7.47 11.62 9.13
CA LEU A 373 6.23 11.75 9.90
C LEU A 373 6.34 12.83 10.98
N ARG A 374 7.47 12.89 11.69
CA ARG A 374 7.77 13.95 12.68
C ARG A 374 7.79 15.33 12.04
N LEU A 375 8.45 15.47 10.90
CA LEU A 375 8.48 16.74 10.15
C LEU A 375 7.05 17.16 9.79
N VAL A 376 6.28 16.27 9.19
CA VAL A 376 4.89 16.52 8.79
C VAL A 376 4.02 16.90 10.00
N HIS A 377 4.15 16.18 11.12
CA HIS A 377 3.47 16.49 12.37
C HIS A 377 3.81 17.90 12.88
N SER A 378 5.10 18.27 12.87
CA SER A 378 5.56 19.61 13.25
C SER A 378 4.96 20.68 12.34
N LYS A 379 4.93 20.42 11.03
CA LYS A 379 4.37 21.35 10.05
C LYS A 379 2.88 21.58 10.23
N LYS A 380 2.09 20.53 10.55
CA LYS A 380 0.66 20.69 10.90
C LYS A 380 0.45 21.66 12.06
N LYS A 381 1.26 21.55 13.13
CA LYS A 381 1.20 22.46 14.29
C LYS A 381 1.56 23.89 13.90
N GLU A 382 2.63 24.04 13.11
CA GLU A 382 3.14 25.34 12.67
C GLU A 382 2.11 26.10 11.79
N VAL A 383 1.52 25.42 10.81
CA VAL A 383 0.64 26.08 9.82
C VAL A 383 -0.74 26.45 10.35
N ASN A 384 -1.19 25.89 11.47
CA ASN A 384 -2.56 26.07 11.96
C ASN A 384 -2.99 27.55 12.06
N ASN A 385 -2.05 28.42 12.44
CA ASN A 385 -2.30 29.86 12.63
C ASN A 385 -1.77 30.74 11.48
N LEU A 386 -1.14 30.15 10.46
CA LEU A 386 -0.58 30.87 9.33
C LEU A 386 -1.63 31.07 8.22
N SER A 387 -1.39 32.06 7.36
CA SER A 387 -2.13 32.19 6.11
C SER A 387 -1.60 31.21 5.07
N PHE A 388 -2.47 30.77 4.17
CA PHE A 388 -2.06 29.91 3.07
C PHE A 388 -1.26 30.70 2.03
N GLU A 389 -0.14 30.13 1.60
CA GLU A 389 0.62 30.48 0.41
C GLU A 389 0.85 29.20 -0.39
N SER A 390 0.73 29.26 -1.72
CA SER A 390 0.95 28.09 -2.57
C SER A 390 2.44 27.88 -2.85
N TRP A 391 2.78 26.67 -3.28
CA TRP A 391 4.11 26.30 -3.75
C TRP A 391 3.98 25.22 -4.83
N PRO A 392 5.07 24.84 -5.53
CA PRO A 392 5.00 24.01 -6.72
C PRO A 392 4.19 22.73 -6.58
N GLU A 393 4.30 21.97 -5.48
CA GLU A 393 3.53 20.73 -5.32
C GLU A 393 2.01 20.96 -5.25
N VAL A 394 1.57 22.06 -4.64
CA VAL A 394 0.14 22.42 -4.63
C VAL A 394 -0.29 22.88 -6.03
N ASP A 395 0.55 23.68 -6.68
CA ASP A 395 0.26 24.23 -8.01
C ASP A 395 0.19 23.15 -9.09
N ARG A 396 0.96 22.06 -8.95
CA ARG A 396 0.92 20.90 -9.86
C ARG A 396 -0.46 20.26 -9.93
N VAL A 397 -1.25 20.30 -8.86
CA VAL A 397 -2.65 19.82 -8.86
C VAL A 397 -3.51 20.64 -9.81
N LEU A 398 -3.33 21.95 -9.85
CA LEU A 398 -4.06 22.83 -10.77
C LEU A 398 -3.55 22.71 -12.21
N GLN A 399 -2.25 22.46 -12.40
CA GLN A 399 -1.70 22.17 -13.73
C GLN A 399 -2.26 20.85 -14.30
N LEU A 400 -2.39 19.82 -13.47
CA LEU A 400 -3.07 18.56 -13.83
C LEU A 400 -4.52 18.81 -14.23
N SER A 401 -5.24 19.60 -13.45
CA SER A 401 -6.62 20.00 -13.75
C SER A 401 -6.74 20.71 -15.10
N ALA A 402 -5.84 21.65 -15.41
CA ALA A 402 -5.84 22.34 -16.70
C ALA A 402 -5.59 21.36 -17.86
N TYR A 403 -4.60 20.48 -17.72
CA TYR A 403 -4.28 19.46 -18.73
C TYR A 403 -5.46 18.51 -18.98
N PHE A 404 -6.13 18.02 -17.92
CA PHE A 404 -7.26 17.11 -18.10
C PHE A 404 -8.48 17.79 -18.71
N LYS A 405 -8.72 19.08 -18.43
CA LYS A 405 -9.74 19.87 -19.12
C LYS A 405 -9.48 19.92 -20.63
N GLU A 406 -8.25 20.21 -21.05
CA GLU A 406 -7.87 20.23 -22.46
C GLU A 406 -8.07 18.87 -23.16
N LYS A 407 -7.96 17.78 -22.39
CA LYS A 407 -8.18 16.41 -22.86
C LYS A 407 -9.62 15.93 -22.70
N ASN A 408 -10.53 16.76 -22.20
CA ASN A 408 -11.90 16.39 -21.85
C ASN A 408 -11.99 15.17 -20.92
N ILE A 409 -11.07 15.09 -19.95
CA ILE A 409 -11.03 14.03 -18.94
C ILE A 409 -11.52 14.64 -17.62
N PRO A 410 -12.62 14.16 -17.03
CA PRO A 410 -13.02 14.56 -15.69
C PRO A 410 -11.93 14.26 -14.66
N PHE A 411 -11.70 15.21 -13.77
CA PHE A 411 -10.72 15.10 -12.69
C PHE A 411 -11.35 15.48 -11.36
N LEU A 412 -11.13 14.64 -10.34
CA LEU A 412 -11.55 14.89 -8.97
C LEU A 412 -10.34 14.87 -8.06
N VAL A 413 -10.29 15.83 -7.14
CA VAL A 413 -9.34 15.80 -6.03
C VAL A 413 -10.10 15.49 -4.76
N VAL A 414 -9.64 14.52 -3.99
CA VAL A 414 -10.24 14.16 -2.70
C VAL A 414 -9.15 14.24 -1.64
N PHE A 415 -9.34 15.11 -0.64
CA PHE A 415 -8.52 15.04 0.56
C PHE A 415 -8.89 13.77 1.32
N SER A 416 -7.99 12.80 1.34
CA SER A 416 -8.21 11.52 2.02
C SER A 416 -8.44 11.74 3.52
N PRO A 417 -9.22 10.87 4.19
CA PRO A 417 -9.34 10.89 5.64
C PRO A 417 -7.98 10.91 6.33
N GLU A 418 -7.92 11.62 7.45
CA GLU A 418 -6.73 11.77 8.27
C GLU A 418 -7.05 11.42 9.72
N ASN A 419 -6.08 10.83 10.42
CA ASN A 419 -6.27 10.40 11.79
C ASN A 419 -6.74 11.59 12.66
N PRO A 420 -7.84 11.49 13.43
CA PRO A 420 -8.35 12.58 14.24
C PRO A 420 -7.32 13.25 15.16
N ILE A 421 -6.33 12.49 15.65
CA ILE A 421 -5.21 13.03 16.44
C ILE A 421 -4.45 14.10 15.63
N GLU A 422 -4.20 13.82 14.36
CA GLU A 422 -3.40 14.65 13.46
C GLU A 422 -4.22 15.72 12.75
N ALA A 423 -5.43 15.37 12.29
CA ALA A 423 -6.35 16.30 11.66
C ALA A 423 -6.71 17.47 12.58
N SER A 424 -6.81 17.23 13.90
CA SER A 424 -7.09 18.26 14.90
C SER A 424 -6.05 19.38 14.94
N LEU A 425 -4.82 19.11 14.49
CA LEU A 425 -3.70 20.05 14.55
C LEU A 425 -3.82 21.20 13.54
N TYR A 426 -4.52 21.00 12.43
CA TYR A 426 -4.50 21.96 11.31
C TYR A 426 -5.83 22.11 10.54
N SER A 427 -6.74 21.13 10.60
CA SER A 427 -7.91 21.10 9.70
C SER A 427 -8.95 22.21 9.97
N LYS A 428 -8.90 22.85 11.14
CA LYS A 428 -9.72 24.02 11.50
C LYS A 428 -8.95 25.35 11.37
N GLY A 429 -7.67 25.29 10.98
CA GLY A 429 -6.78 26.44 10.88
C GLY A 429 -7.00 27.29 9.64
N LYS A 430 -6.46 28.52 9.68
CA LYS A 430 -6.55 29.49 8.57
C LYS A 430 -5.86 28.97 7.31
N TRP A 431 -4.72 28.30 7.48
CA TRP A 431 -3.95 27.76 6.37
C TRP A 431 -4.74 26.70 5.58
N PHE A 432 -5.39 25.74 6.26
CA PHE A 432 -6.12 24.68 5.56
C PHE A 432 -7.36 25.21 4.83
N PHE A 433 -8.06 26.18 5.42
CA PHE A 433 -9.14 26.88 4.75
C PHE A 433 -8.64 27.57 3.46
N GLY A 434 -7.49 28.25 3.53
CA GLY A 434 -6.87 28.88 2.37
C GLY A 434 -6.47 27.89 1.28
N LEU A 435 -5.85 26.76 1.65
CA LEU A 435 -5.51 25.67 0.72
C LEU A 435 -6.76 25.15 -0.01
N LYS A 436 -7.83 24.86 0.75
CA LYS A 436 -9.09 24.37 0.18
C LYS A 436 -9.68 25.36 -0.81
N ASN A 437 -9.72 26.65 -0.46
CA ASN A 437 -10.26 27.67 -1.35
C ASN A 437 -9.41 27.84 -2.61
N TYR A 438 -8.08 27.80 -2.48
CA TYR A 438 -7.16 27.87 -3.61
C TYR A 438 -7.40 26.73 -4.60
N LEU A 439 -7.40 25.49 -4.11
CA LEU A 439 -7.63 24.31 -4.95
C LEU A 439 -9.05 24.30 -5.52
N LYS A 440 -10.08 24.53 -4.69
CA LYS A 440 -11.47 24.55 -5.15
C LYS A 440 -11.69 25.57 -6.26
N THR A 441 -11.22 26.80 -6.07
CA THR A 441 -11.37 27.86 -7.09
C THR A 441 -10.66 27.50 -8.38
N GLY A 442 -9.46 26.91 -8.30
CA GLY A 442 -8.71 26.48 -9.48
C GLY A 442 -9.34 25.28 -10.21
N LEU A 443 -9.89 24.33 -9.47
CA LEU A 443 -10.58 23.15 -10.01
C LEU A 443 -11.92 23.53 -10.65
N ASP A 444 -12.73 24.35 -9.98
CA ASP A 444 -14.06 24.78 -10.47
C ASP A 444 -13.94 25.52 -11.82
N LYS A 445 -12.91 26.34 -12.01
CA LYS A 445 -12.60 27.01 -13.30
C LYS A 445 -12.40 26.03 -14.47
N ASN A 446 -12.02 24.80 -14.16
CA ASN A 446 -11.81 23.74 -15.13
C ASN A 446 -12.97 22.75 -15.19
N GLY A 447 -14.05 22.98 -14.44
CA GLY A 447 -15.20 22.07 -14.36
C GLY A 447 -14.89 20.79 -13.60
N HIS A 448 -13.87 20.83 -12.72
CA HIS A 448 -13.40 19.76 -11.85
C HIS A 448 -13.74 20.08 -10.40
N GLU A 449 -13.73 19.07 -9.52
CA GLU A 449 -14.23 19.24 -8.15
C GLU A 449 -13.22 18.82 -7.08
N LEU A 450 -13.35 19.44 -5.90
CA LEU A 450 -12.63 19.10 -4.67
C LEU A 450 -13.59 18.55 -3.62
N TYR A 451 -13.29 17.38 -3.08
CA TYR A 451 -13.99 16.79 -1.94
C TYR A 451 -13.08 16.77 -0.72
N ASP A 452 -13.48 17.46 0.34
CA ASP A 452 -12.79 17.39 1.64
C ASP A 452 -13.34 16.21 2.45
N ARG A 453 -12.51 15.21 2.72
CA ARG A 453 -12.80 14.07 3.60
C ARG A 453 -11.81 13.93 4.75
N THR A 454 -10.99 14.95 5.01
CA THR A 454 -9.98 14.94 6.09
C THR A 454 -10.58 14.52 7.45
N ASN A 455 -11.76 15.02 7.79
CA ASN A 455 -12.46 14.72 9.06
C ASN A 455 -13.63 13.72 8.89
N TYR A 456 -13.68 12.95 7.79
CA TYR A 456 -14.82 12.05 7.50
C TYR A 456 -14.93 10.89 8.50
N ILE A 457 -13.80 10.36 8.96
CA ILE A 457 -13.76 9.22 9.90
C ILE A 457 -13.44 9.73 11.30
N PRO A 458 -14.42 9.74 12.23
CA PRO A 458 -14.21 10.25 13.59
C PRO A 458 -13.48 9.26 14.51
N ASP A 459 -13.52 7.96 14.20
CA ASP A 459 -12.85 6.94 15.01
C ASP A 459 -11.40 6.74 14.54
N LYS A 460 -10.46 7.20 15.37
CA LYS A 460 -9.01 7.06 15.15
C LYS A 460 -8.52 5.62 15.01
N ARG A 461 -9.27 4.63 15.51
CA ARG A 461 -8.90 3.20 15.41
C ARG A 461 -8.98 2.65 13.98
N PHE A 462 -9.56 3.40 13.06
CA PHE A 462 -9.53 3.11 11.62
C PHE A 462 -8.24 3.55 10.92
N PHE A 463 -7.25 4.06 11.66
CA PHE A 463 -5.99 4.53 11.11
C PHE A 463 -4.82 3.73 11.68
N PHE A 464 -3.94 3.26 10.79
CA PHE A 464 -2.68 2.64 11.18
C PHE A 464 -1.68 3.69 11.70
N ASP A 465 -1.61 4.83 11.02
CA ASP A 465 -0.68 5.92 11.33
C ASP A 465 -1.38 7.30 11.11
N PRO A 466 -0.67 8.44 10.96
CA PRO A 466 -1.31 9.72 10.69
C PRO A 466 -2.30 9.74 9.51
N HIS A 467 -2.05 9.01 8.42
CA HIS A 467 -2.80 9.18 7.16
C HIS A 467 -3.13 7.88 6.42
N HIS A 468 -2.58 6.74 6.81
CA HIS A 468 -2.93 5.44 6.26
C HIS A 468 -4.10 4.82 7.04
N LEU A 469 -5.19 4.50 6.35
CA LEU A 469 -6.31 3.77 6.93
C LEU A 469 -5.96 2.29 7.13
N THR A 470 -6.54 1.67 8.16
CA THR A 470 -6.61 0.20 8.26
C THR A 470 -7.49 -0.37 7.15
N TYR A 471 -7.48 -1.69 6.94
CA TYR A 471 -8.39 -2.34 6.00
C TYR A 471 -9.85 -1.97 6.30
N GLU A 472 -10.25 -2.01 7.57
CA GLU A 472 -11.60 -1.67 7.98
C GLU A 472 -11.91 -0.18 7.83
N GLY A 473 -10.91 0.69 8.04
CA GLY A 473 -11.04 2.12 7.78
C GLY A 473 -11.24 2.43 6.30
N ALA A 474 -10.47 1.76 5.44
CA ALA A 474 -10.62 1.85 4.00
C ALA A 474 -12.00 1.33 3.57
N SER A 475 -12.39 0.13 4.01
CA SER A 475 -13.71 -0.48 3.70
C SER A 475 -14.89 0.38 4.16
N TYR A 476 -14.77 1.06 5.30
CA TYR A 476 -15.74 2.06 5.77
C TYR A 476 -15.81 3.26 4.81
N PHE A 477 -14.66 3.79 4.38
CA PHE A 477 -14.58 4.93 3.47
C PHE A 477 -15.11 4.63 2.05
N GLN A 478 -15.05 3.37 1.60
CA GLN A 478 -15.42 3.00 0.23
C GLN A 478 -16.85 3.39 -0.17
N SER A 479 -17.79 3.38 0.76
CA SER A 479 -19.16 3.78 0.44
C SER A 479 -19.26 5.26 0.03
N ASP A 480 -18.53 6.14 0.71
CA ASP A 480 -18.49 7.57 0.36
C ASP A 480 -17.67 7.82 -0.91
N LEU A 481 -16.52 7.16 -1.06
CA LEU A 481 -15.72 7.29 -2.28
C LEU A 481 -16.48 6.82 -3.53
N ASN A 482 -17.22 5.71 -3.43
CA ASN A 482 -18.09 5.23 -4.51
C ASN A 482 -19.22 6.23 -4.81
N ALA A 483 -19.83 6.84 -3.78
CA ALA A 483 -20.87 7.84 -3.99
C ALA A 483 -20.33 9.08 -4.72
N ILE A 484 -19.15 9.57 -4.34
CA ILE A 484 -18.45 10.67 -5.02
C ILE A 484 -18.20 10.31 -6.49
N ILE A 485 -17.67 9.12 -6.77
CA ILE A 485 -17.39 8.65 -8.13
C ILE A 485 -18.68 8.54 -8.95
N LEU A 486 -19.75 7.96 -8.40
CA LEU A 486 -21.03 7.80 -9.09
C LEU A 486 -21.69 9.14 -9.44
N ALA A 487 -21.61 10.12 -8.54
CA ALA A 487 -22.15 11.46 -8.79
C ALA A 487 -21.44 12.17 -9.96
N ASN A 488 -20.15 11.86 -10.18
CA ASN A 488 -19.28 12.53 -11.16
C ASN A 488 -19.02 11.71 -12.43
N SER A 489 -19.37 10.43 -12.45
CA SER A 489 -19.28 9.56 -13.63
C SER A 489 -20.55 9.57 -14.48
N LYS A 490 -21.69 9.96 -13.91
CA LYS A 490 -23.00 10.02 -14.59
C LYS A 490 -23.30 11.36 -15.26
N THR A 491 -22.58 12.41 -14.91
CA THR A 491 -23.03 13.80 -15.10
C THR A 491 -22.57 14.48 -16.38
N ARG A 492 -21.78 13.86 -17.26
CA ARG A 492 -21.36 14.48 -18.55
C ARG A 492 -21.16 13.48 -19.68
#